data_AF-A0A957CZP7-F1
#
_entry.id   AF-A0A957CZP7-F1
#
_cell.length_a   1.000
_cell.length_b   1.000
_cell.length_c   1.000
_cell.angle_alpha   90.00
_cell.angle_beta   90.00
_cell.angle_gamma   90.00
#
_symmetry.space_group_name_H-M   'P 1'
#
loop_
_entity.id
_entity.type
_entity.pdbx_description
1 polymer ?
#
loop_
_entity_poly.entity_id
_entity_poly.type
_entity_poly.pdbx_seq_one_letter_code
_entity_poly.pdbx_strand_id
1 'polypeptide(L)' 'MLFFKKWTLDERFVMHRLYSTRLAAVVTAVVMAVWFEYELLVNEVYHWDVFVFLVVLAVTKVAAMVFYRLRN' A
#
# COMPACT_ATOMS: atom_id res chain seq x y z
N MET A 1 -41.85 6.22 8.72
CA MET A 1 -41.32 6.36 7.35
C MET A 1 -39.87 6.84 7.44
N LEU A 2 -38.91 5.92 7.44
CA LEU A 2 -37.49 6.22 7.29
C LEU A 2 -36.85 5.05 6.54
N PHE A 3 -36.79 5.26 5.24
CA PHE A 3 -36.65 4.33 4.12
C PHE A 3 -35.17 4.11 3.70
N PHE A 4 -34.21 4.43 4.57
CA PHE A 4 -32.77 4.48 4.23
C PHE A 4 -31.97 3.25 4.72
N LYS A 5 -32.61 2.07 4.71
CA LYS A 5 -31.98 0.79 5.11
C LYS A 5 -31.46 0.06 3.87
N LYS A 6 -30.12 0.06 3.69
CA LYS A 6 -29.30 -0.98 3.01
C LYS A 6 -29.28 -1.13 1.46
N TRP A 7 -28.95 -0.15 0.62
CA TRP A 7 -28.96 -0.45 -0.85
C TRP A 7 -27.93 0.18 -1.79
N THR A 8 -26.74 0.65 -1.37
CA THR A 8 -25.77 1.18 -2.37
C THR A 8 -24.29 0.79 -2.21
N LEU A 9 -23.87 0.08 -1.17
CA LEU A 9 -22.52 -0.47 -1.09
C LEU A 9 -22.59 -1.99 -1.10
N ASP A 10 -22.59 -2.54 -2.31
CA ASP A 10 -22.43 -3.97 -2.53
C ASP A 10 -21.09 -4.43 -1.94
N GLU A 11 -21.07 -5.54 -1.19
CA GLU A 11 -19.84 -6.09 -0.59
C GLU A 11 -18.74 -6.30 -1.64
N ARG A 12 -19.15 -6.55 -2.89
CA ARG A 12 -18.28 -6.70 -4.04
C ARG A 12 -17.48 -5.43 -4.36
N PHE A 13 -18.08 -4.24 -4.23
CA PHE A 13 -17.37 -2.97 -4.43
C PHE A 13 -16.33 -2.73 -3.32
N VAL A 14 -16.68 -3.05 -2.08
CA VAL A 14 -15.77 -2.93 -0.94
C VAL A 14 -14.58 -3.87 -1.11
N MET A 15 -14.82 -5.13 -1.47
CA MET A 15 -13.76 -6.10 -1.72
C MET A 15 -12.90 -5.70 -2.92
N HIS A 16 -13.49 -5.25 -4.02
CA HIS A 16 -12.73 -4.78 -5.19
C HIS A 16 -11.82 -3.61 -4.84
N ARG A 17 -12.31 -2.62 -4.07
CA ARG A 17 -11.51 -1.50 -3.57
C ARG A 17 -10.37 -1.99 -2.69
N LEU A 18 -10.63 -2.91 -1.75
CA LEU A 18 -9.58 -3.45 -0.88
C LEU A 18 -8.47 -4.15 -1.67
N TYR A 19 -8.83 -4.99 -2.66
CA TYR A 19 -7.85 -5.64 -3.52
C TYR A 19 -7.07 -4.63 -4.36
N SER A 20 -7.76 -3.67 -4.98
CA SER A 20 -7.14 -2.62 -5.79
C SER A 20 -6.17 -1.77 -4.96
N THR A 21 -6.56 -1.33 -3.77
CA THR A 21 -5.69 -0.53 -2.89
C THR A 21 -4.49 -1.33 -2.39
N ARG A 22 -4.67 -2.63 -2.08
CA ARG A 22 -3.56 -3.51 -1.71
C ARG A 22 -2.54 -3.68 -2.84
N LEU A 23 -3.03 -3.88 -4.07
CA LEU A 23 -2.17 -3.99 -5.25
C LEU A 23 -1.49 -2.65 -5.55
N ALA A 24 -2.20 -1.53 -5.48
CA ALA A 24 -1.63 -0.20 -5.68
C ALA A 24 -0.45 0.03 -4.74
N ALA A 25 -0.60 -0.25 -3.44
CA ALA A 25 0.50 -0.10 -2.49
C ALA A 25 1.73 -0.98 -2.83
N VAL A 26 1.50 -2.21 -3.29
CA VAL A 26 2.59 -3.12 -3.70
C VAL A 26 3.28 -2.60 -4.96
N VAL A 27 2.52 -2.26 -5.99
CA VAL A 27 3.04 -1.79 -7.28
C VAL A 27 3.80 -0.48 -7.09
N THR A 28 3.28 0.45 -6.31
CA THR A 28 3.97 1.70 -5.99
C THR A 28 5.30 1.44 -5.29
N ALA A 29 5.33 0.56 -4.29
CA ALA A 29 6.57 0.21 -3.59
C ALA A 29 7.61 -0.43 -4.54
N VAL A 30 7.18 -1.34 -5.43
CA VAL A 30 8.08 -1.97 -6.40
C VAL A 30 8.64 -0.96 -7.40
N VAL A 31 7.78 -0.10 -7.96
CA VAL A 31 8.22 0.92 -8.93
C VAL A 31 9.19 1.91 -8.28
N MET A 32 8.91 2.36 -7.05
CA MET A 32 9.81 3.25 -6.31
C MET A 32 11.15 2.57 -5.99
N ALA A 33 11.15 1.29 -5.63
CA ALA A 33 12.38 0.55 -5.36
C ALA A 33 13.24 0.42 -6.62
N VAL A 34 12.64 0.06 -7.75
CA VAL A 34 13.35 -0.02 -9.05
C VAL A 34 13.89 1.34 -9.46
N TRP A 35 13.11 2.41 -9.30
CA TRP A 35 13.56 3.77 -9.59
C TRP A 35 14.74 4.18 -8.70
N PHE A 36 14.65 3.90 -7.40
CA PHE A 36 15.70 4.20 -6.43
C PHE A 36 17.00 3.47 -6.77
N GLU A 37 16.93 2.17 -7.09
CA GLU A 37 18.09 1.39 -7.52
C GLU A 37 18.68 1.92 -8.84
N TYR A 38 17.83 2.35 -9.78
CA TYR A 38 18.29 2.96 -11.03
C TYR A 38 19.03 4.28 -10.79
N GLU A 39 18.50 5.18 -9.97
CA GLU A 39 19.19 6.43 -9.64
C GLU A 39 20.50 6.20 -8.89
N LEU A 40 20.52 5.21 -7.98
CA LEU A 40 21.71 4.87 -7.24
C LEU A 40 22.82 4.30 -8.15
N LEU A 41 22.47 3.43 -9.10
CA LEU A 41 23.44 2.75 -9.96
C LEU A 41 23.86 3.55 -11.18
N VAL A 42 22.96 4.35 -11.76
CA VAL A 42 23.22 5.08 -13.01
C VAL A 42 23.63 6.51 -12.76
N ASN A 43 23.00 7.18 -11.79
CA ASN A 43 23.25 8.60 -11.51
C ASN A 43 24.15 8.80 -10.27
N GLU A 44 24.45 7.74 -9.51
CA GLU A 44 25.20 7.79 -8.23
C GLU A 44 24.57 8.74 -7.19
N VAL A 45 23.28 9.08 -7.35
CA VAL A 45 22.57 9.96 -6.43
C VAL A 45 21.77 9.11 -5.44
N TYR A 46 22.06 9.30 -4.15
CA TYR A 46 21.31 8.65 -3.08
C TYR A 46 20.16 9.53 -2.59
N HIS A 47 18.96 9.24 -3.08
CA HIS A 47 17.72 9.90 -2.65
C HIS A 47 17.22 9.32 -1.32
N TRP A 48 17.72 9.89 -0.21
CA TRP A 48 17.34 9.49 1.15
C TRP A 48 15.84 9.60 1.43
N ASP A 49 15.18 10.57 0.81
CA ASP A 49 13.72 10.75 0.87
C ASP A 49 12.99 9.52 0.30
N VAL A 50 13.35 9.06 -0.89
CA VAL A 50 12.74 7.88 -1.53
C VAL A 50 13.00 6.62 -0.69
N PHE A 51 14.22 6.46 -0.16
CA PHE A 51 14.56 5.35 0.72
C PHE A 51 13.71 5.34 2.00
N VAL A 52 13.59 6.48 2.68
CA VAL A 52 12.76 6.60 3.90
C VAL A 52 11.29 6.29 3.59
N PHE A 53 10.75 6.75 2.47
CA PHE A 53 9.39 6.42 2.05
C PHE A 53 9.19 4.91 1.85
N LEU A 54 10.13 4.23 1.20
CA LEU A 54 10.09 2.79 1.01
C LEU A 54 10.12 2.04 2.35
N VAL A 55 10.98 2.46 3.28
CA VAL A 55 11.08 1.88 4.62
C VAL A 55 9.77 2.06 5.38
N VAL A 56 9.18 3.26 5.38
CA VAL A 56 7.90 3.53 6.06
C VAL A 56 6.77 2.68 5.48
N LEU A 57 6.69 2.53 4.15
CA LEU A 57 5.71 1.65 3.50
C LEU A 57 5.91 0.17 3.89
N ALA A 58 7.15 -0.31 3.92
CA ALA A 58 7.45 -1.67 4.32
C ALA A 58 7.09 -1.92 5.79
N VAL A 59 7.51 -1.03 6.70
CA VAL A 59 7.24 -1.14 8.14
C VAL A 59 5.75 -1.08 8.42
N THR A 60 5.01 -0.16 7.83
CA THR A 60 3.55 -0.05 8.03
C THR A 60 2.82 -1.31 7.55
N LYS A 61 3.22 -1.88 6.40
CA LYS A 61 2.66 -3.13 5.89
C LYS A 61 2.95 -4.32 6.80
N VAL A 62 4.20 -4.46 7.27
CA VAL A 62 4.59 -5.53 8.18
C VAL A 62 3.90 -5.37 9.53
N ALA A 63 3.86 -4.16 10.09
CA ALA A 63 3.17 -3.88 11.34
C ALA A 63 1.67 -4.22 11.24
N ALA A 64 1.02 -3.87 10.13
CA ALA A 64 -0.37 -4.26 9.88
C ALA A 64 -0.52 -5.79 9.82
N MET A 65 0.34 -6.51 9.08
CA MET A 65 0.31 -7.97 9.04
C MET A 65 0.48 -8.61 10.42
N VAL A 66 1.46 -8.13 11.20
CA VAL A 66 1.71 -8.60 12.56
C VAL A 66 0.50 -8.33 13.46
N PHE A 67 -0.06 -7.12 13.40
CA PHE A 67 -1.24 -6.76 14.18
C PHE A 67 -2.44 -7.65 13.86
N TYR A 68 -2.75 -7.86 12.58
CA TYR A 68 -3.87 -8.73 12.17
C TYR A 68 -3.60 -10.20 12.50
N ARG A 69 -2.35 -10.65 12.46
CA ARG A 69 -1.98 -12.02 12.83
C ARG A 69 -2.06 -12.27 14.34
N LEU A 70 -1.75 -11.29 15.18
CA LEU A 70 -1.83 -11.41 16.63
C LEU A 70 -3.27 -11.26 17.17
N ARG A 71 -4.11 -10.51 16.45
CA ARG A 71 -5.50 -10.27 16.84
C ARG A 71 -6.46 -11.40 16.42
N ASN A 72 -6.07 -12.21 15.45
CA ASN A 72 -6.85 -13.35 14.97
C ASN A 72 -6.35 -14.66 15.59
#